data_AF-A0A8S1F6D7-F1
#
_entry.id   AF-A0A8S1F6D7-F1
#
_cell.length_a   1.000
_cell.length_b   1.000
_cell.length_c   1.000
_cell.angle_alpha   90.00
_cell.angle_beta   90.00
_cell.angle_gamma   90.00
#
_symmetry.space_group_name_H-M   'P 1'
#
loop_
_entity.id
_entity.type
_entity.pdbx_description
1 polymer ?
#
loop_
_entity_poly.entity_id
_entity_poly.type
_entity_poly.pdbx_seq_one_letter_code
_entity_poly.pdbx_strand_id
1 'polypeptide(L)'
;MVRFFSPHVMLIGSVVLYIIVGAVIFQKLEGGHLMAVKKDHMDRIDKNAKDYVDRLWILAKRDRDKYGNIEKLIEAVKTETTQDFNDYVDTVFLAHRAVRHGYDEDSPTWDFANSVFFTTTMLTSIGYGYVAPSTFGGRLFGVIYCLIGIPLTLVTVANIAKFLSETIFLVHYEIWRRWMDFRRKRKGDLDVDVVQPMFEEDENEDDILDRVRLVRFPPLVVFSLVFIYGCVAAWVVRYWETWTYVESLYFIFISILTVGFGDIRPSPGNVWLTLGFVIVGVILTTMCMDVVGRMYLKEIHYLGRKLKSNNPFYLLREAKARRRRAAMASLLAQLARGMIFAHKDYNELARKKSKKKKDKRRGSHVLPNEKFMFARLPPDPPSDCQVVSTSAYSVRLAWAPSFSTDTDLTYNIRYRLKHNEDAKTRELRGIKGNTVEIMSVDSCSLYEFRITAVSKFGESKPVYLVQYTEPQLSPQHILATKLNANTIELTWEPPYKKSHEVKNYIVYFTENPNASLSEWEKIPVNGRRVVFPDLRFDWFYMFSATAVFKDGQRSPLSRALFIKTDKIEFHKHCVGQSRTIEVMDSICEKEENETTALLKRDYASFAV
;
A
#
# COMPACT_ATOMS: atom_id res chain seq x y z
N MET A 1 2.87 -13.22 -34.94
CA MET A 1 3.99 -12.28 -34.73
C MET A 1 3.67 -11.07 -33.83
N VAL A 2 2.40 -10.67 -33.61
CA VAL A 2 2.06 -9.43 -32.87
C VAL A 2 1.79 -9.66 -31.35
N ARG A 3 2.22 -10.79 -30.76
CA ARG A 3 1.73 -11.24 -29.44
C ARG A 3 2.62 -10.96 -28.22
N PHE A 4 3.66 -10.14 -28.32
CA PHE A 4 4.60 -9.91 -27.20
C PHE A 4 5.05 -8.46 -27.00
N PHE A 5 4.19 -7.46 -27.22
CA PHE A 5 4.49 -6.13 -26.66
C PHE A 5 4.18 -6.14 -25.17
N SER A 6 5.20 -6.50 -24.38
CA SER A 6 5.22 -6.22 -22.94
C SER A 6 4.95 -4.72 -22.73
N PRO A 7 4.13 -4.31 -21.73
CA PRO A 7 3.88 -2.90 -21.40
C PRO A 7 5.16 -2.05 -21.31
N HIS A 8 6.27 -2.67 -20.93
CA HIS A 8 7.59 -2.04 -20.88
C HIS A 8 8.10 -1.59 -22.26
N VAL A 9 7.88 -2.38 -23.31
CA VAL A 9 8.31 -2.04 -24.68
C VAL A 9 7.46 -0.89 -25.24
N MET A 10 6.15 -0.87 -24.94
CA MET A 10 5.29 0.27 -25.32
C MET A 10 5.71 1.56 -24.61
N LEU A 11 6.08 1.47 -23.33
CA LEU A 11 6.59 2.61 -22.56
C LEU A 11 7.90 3.15 -23.18
N ILE A 12 8.85 2.27 -23.49
CA ILE A 12 10.11 2.66 -24.15
C ILE A 12 9.81 3.32 -25.50
N GLY A 13 8.94 2.73 -26.32
CA GLY A 13 8.53 3.31 -27.60
C GLY A 13 7.92 4.72 -27.46
N SER A 14 7.10 4.94 -26.42
CA SER A 14 6.52 6.25 -26.15
C SER A 14 7.56 7.30 -25.74
N VAL A 15 8.57 6.92 -24.96
CA VAL A 15 9.68 7.80 -24.57
C VAL A 15 10.53 8.17 -25.78
N VAL A 16 10.86 7.21 -26.65
CA VAL A 16 11.61 7.46 -27.88
C VAL A 16 10.84 8.44 -28.79
N LEU A 17 9.53 8.25 -28.94
CA LEU A 17 8.70 9.18 -29.71
C LEU A 17 8.72 10.59 -29.10
N TYR A 18 8.63 10.71 -27.78
CA TYR A 18 8.70 11.99 -27.08
C TYR A 18 10.04 12.72 -27.31
N ILE A 19 11.16 11.98 -27.30
CA ILE A 19 12.49 12.51 -27.61
C ILE A 19 12.56 13.03 -29.06
N ILE A 20 12.04 12.27 -30.04
CA ILE A 20 12.05 12.67 -31.46
C ILE A 20 11.21 13.94 -31.65
N VAL A 21 10.02 14.01 -31.06
CA VAL A 21 9.17 15.21 -31.12
C VAL A 21 9.88 16.42 -30.51
N GLY A 22 10.50 16.25 -29.35
CA GLY A 22 11.31 17.31 -28.73
C GLY A 22 12.46 17.79 -29.61
N ALA A 23 13.20 16.86 -30.22
CA ALA A 23 14.33 17.18 -31.12
C ALA A 23 13.89 18.03 -32.32
N VAL A 24 12.79 17.66 -32.98
CA VAL A 24 12.25 18.42 -34.12
C VAL A 24 11.80 19.83 -33.69
N ILE A 25 11.15 19.95 -32.54
CA ILE A 25 10.69 21.26 -32.02
C ILE A 25 11.88 22.16 -31.70
N PHE A 26 12.88 21.68 -30.96
CA PHE A 26 14.07 22.48 -30.63
C PHE A 26 14.87 22.85 -31.87
N GLN A 27 15.04 21.93 -32.83
CA GLN A 27 15.72 22.25 -34.08
C GLN A 27 15.02 23.38 -34.84
N LYS A 28 13.68 23.41 -34.84
CA LYS A 28 12.91 24.44 -35.53
C LYS A 28 12.91 25.78 -34.80
N LEU A 29 12.87 25.78 -33.47
CA LEU A 29 12.86 27.00 -32.65
C LEU A 29 14.25 27.63 -32.54
N GLU A 30 15.27 26.84 -32.21
CA GLU A 30 16.61 27.34 -31.88
C GLU A 30 17.59 27.27 -33.06
N GLY A 31 17.39 26.36 -34.01
CA GLY A 31 18.36 26.11 -35.09
C GLY A 31 18.64 27.35 -35.94
N GLY A 32 17.61 28.16 -36.21
CA GLY A 32 17.77 29.43 -36.94
C GLY A 32 18.47 30.51 -36.11
N HIS A 33 18.10 30.63 -34.84
CA HIS A 33 18.68 31.63 -33.93
C HIS A 33 20.17 31.36 -33.69
N LEU A 34 20.56 30.11 -33.42
CA LEU A 34 21.96 29.72 -33.21
C LEU A 34 22.85 30.06 -34.42
N MET A 35 22.36 29.82 -35.64
CA MET A 35 23.10 30.18 -36.86
C MET A 35 23.22 31.70 -37.04
N ALA A 36 22.17 32.45 -36.69
CA ALA A 36 22.19 33.91 -36.74
C ALA A 36 23.18 34.50 -35.72
N VAL A 37 23.16 34.02 -34.47
CA VAL A 37 24.09 34.44 -33.40
C VAL A 37 25.53 34.10 -33.76
N LYS A 38 25.78 32.88 -34.24
CA LYS A 38 27.12 32.47 -34.71
C LYS A 38 27.61 33.37 -35.83
N LYS A 39 26.74 33.73 -36.78
CA LYS A 39 27.08 34.64 -37.88
C LYS A 39 27.38 36.05 -37.37
N ASP A 40 26.55 36.62 -36.49
CA ASP A 40 26.78 37.96 -35.92
C ASP A 40 28.12 38.04 -35.18
N HIS A 41 28.44 37.04 -34.34
CA HIS A 41 29.74 36.99 -33.68
C HIS A 41 30.91 36.86 -34.66
N MET A 42 30.79 36.02 -35.70
CA MET A 42 31.83 35.90 -36.74
C MET A 42 32.02 37.22 -37.50
N ASP A 43 30.94 37.92 -37.83
CA ASP A 43 30.98 39.19 -38.55
C ASP A 43 31.63 40.30 -37.68
N ARG A 44 31.35 40.32 -36.37
CA ARG A 44 32.02 41.23 -35.42
C ARG A 44 33.51 40.94 -35.26
N ILE A 45 33.89 39.66 -35.15
CA ILE A 45 35.29 39.25 -35.07
C ILE A 45 36.05 39.66 -36.34
N ASP A 46 35.46 39.41 -37.52
CA ASP A 46 36.08 39.77 -38.80
C ASP A 46 36.23 41.29 -38.94
N LYS A 47 35.23 42.07 -38.51
CA LYS A 47 35.30 43.53 -38.49
C LYS A 47 36.43 44.03 -37.58
N ASN A 48 36.48 43.57 -36.32
CA ASN A 48 37.52 44.01 -35.38
C ASN A 48 38.92 43.57 -35.82
N ALA A 49 39.05 42.39 -36.41
CA ALA A 49 40.31 41.93 -36.99
C ALA A 49 40.79 42.85 -38.12
N LYS A 50 39.89 43.26 -39.02
CA LYS A 50 40.19 44.22 -40.10
C LYS A 50 40.60 45.57 -39.54
N ASP A 51 39.83 46.13 -38.61
CA ASP A 51 40.13 47.44 -38.00
C ASP A 51 41.52 47.43 -37.33
N TYR A 52 41.87 46.35 -36.62
CA TYR A 52 43.21 46.17 -36.03
C TYR A 52 44.32 46.08 -37.09
N VAL A 53 44.14 45.24 -38.12
CA VAL A 53 45.13 45.06 -39.19
C VAL A 53 45.33 46.34 -40.01
N ASP A 54 44.25 47.05 -40.33
CA ASP A 54 44.31 48.30 -41.08
C ASP A 54 45.06 49.38 -40.29
N ARG A 55 44.83 49.47 -38.98
CA ARG A 55 45.56 50.43 -38.14
C ARG A 55 47.04 50.08 -38.01
N LEU A 56 47.35 48.80 -37.86
CA LEU A 56 48.73 48.31 -37.83
C LEU A 56 49.44 48.56 -39.16
N TRP A 57 48.73 48.41 -40.29
CA TRP A 57 49.24 48.71 -41.62
C TRP A 57 49.48 50.21 -41.84
N ILE A 58 48.58 51.08 -41.37
CA ILE A 58 48.74 52.54 -41.41
C ILE A 58 50.01 52.94 -40.66
N LEU A 59 50.18 52.47 -39.42
CA LEU A 59 51.36 52.80 -38.63
C LEU A 59 52.65 52.25 -39.26
N ALA A 60 52.64 51.00 -39.72
CA ALA A 60 53.83 50.35 -40.27
C ALA A 60 54.27 50.90 -41.63
N LYS A 61 53.34 51.36 -42.47
CA LYS A 61 53.62 51.74 -43.87
C LYS A 61 53.43 53.23 -44.16
N ARG A 62 52.39 53.86 -43.63
CA ARG A 62 52.07 55.27 -43.91
C ARG A 62 52.83 56.22 -43.01
N ASP A 63 52.95 55.89 -41.72
CA ASP A 63 53.63 56.73 -40.74
C ASP A 63 55.08 56.28 -40.48
N ARG A 64 55.61 55.34 -41.26
CA ARG A 64 56.98 54.82 -41.13
C ARG A 64 58.03 55.93 -41.08
N ASP A 65 57.90 56.91 -41.97
CA ASP A 65 58.86 57.99 -42.13
C ASP A 65 58.78 59.02 -40.97
N LYS A 66 57.70 59.01 -40.19
CA LYS A 66 57.48 59.89 -39.03
C LYS A 66 58.39 59.55 -37.84
N TYR A 67 58.74 58.27 -37.68
CA TYR A 67 59.46 57.80 -36.48
C TYR A 67 60.97 57.67 -36.68
N GLY A 68 61.46 57.74 -37.94
CA GLY A 68 62.88 57.81 -38.32
C GLY A 68 63.75 56.58 -37.98
N ASN A 69 63.40 55.83 -36.93
CA ASN A 69 64.09 54.65 -36.44
C ASN A 69 63.08 53.54 -36.10
N ILE A 70 63.47 52.29 -36.31
CA ILE A 70 62.56 51.14 -36.22
C ILE A 70 62.12 50.85 -34.77
N GLU A 71 62.97 51.16 -33.79
CA GLU A 71 62.66 50.96 -32.37
C GLU A 71 61.52 51.88 -31.90
N LYS A 72 61.55 53.16 -32.28
CA LYS A 72 60.48 54.12 -31.96
C LYS A 72 59.16 53.77 -32.65
N LEU A 73 59.24 53.20 -33.85
CA LEU A 73 58.06 52.70 -34.57
C LEU A 73 57.44 51.50 -33.85
N ILE A 74 58.26 50.54 -33.40
CA ILE A 74 57.77 49.38 -32.64
C ILE A 74 57.13 49.84 -31.33
N GLU A 75 57.73 50.80 -30.64
CA GLU A 75 57.19 51.36 -29.41
C GLU A 75 55.84 52.04 -29.65
N ALA A 76 55.73 52.90 -30.66
CA ALA A 76 54.48 53.57 -31.03
C ALA A 76 53.39 52.60 -31.48
N VAL A 77 53.73 51.59 -32.30
CA VAL A 77 52.79 50.53 -32.69
C VAL A 77 52.29 49.80 -31.45
N LYS A 78 53.18 49.46 -30.52
CA LYS A 78 52.81 48.77 -29.30
C LYS A 78 51.84 49.62 -28.47
N THR A 79 52.14 50.89 -28.17
CA THR A 79 51.25 51.73 -27.36
C THR A 79 49.94 52.07 -28.07
N GLU A 80 49.97 52.48 -29.33
CA GLU A 80 48.78 52.95 -30.05
C GLU A 80 47.83 51.80 -30.45
N THR A 81 48.35 50.59 -30.70
CA THR A 81 47.50 49.44 -31.08
C THR A 81 47.15 48.52 -29.92
N THR A 82 47.68 48.74 -28.70
CA THR A 82 47.37 47.89 -27.52
C THR A 82 45.87 47.88 -27.23
N GLN A 83 45.19 49.02 -27.33
CA GLN A 83 43.77 49.10 -27.06
C GLN A 83 42.95 48.32 -28.09
N ASP A 84 43.20 48.52 -29.39
CA ASP A 84 42.50 47.80 -30.46
C ASP A 84 42.79 46.29 -30.42
N PHE A 85 44.00 45.91 -30.02
CA PHE A 85 44.35 44.51 -29.78
C PHE A 85 43.57 43.92 -28.61
N ASN A 86 43.48 44.63 -27.48
CA ASN A 86 42.71 44.19 -26.33
C ASN A 86 41.21 44.10 -26.68
N ASP A 87 40.66 45.07 -27.42
CA ASP A 87 39.26 45.03 -27.88
C ASP A 87 39.00 43.85 -28.83
N TYR A 88 39.93 43.56 -29.76
CA TYR A 88 39.84 42.35 -30.60
C TYR A 88 39.89 41.07 -29.76
N VAL A 89 40.85 40.98 -28.84
CA VAL A 89 41.02 39.83 -27.97
C VAL A 89 39.79 39.62 -27.09
N ASP A 90 39.26 40.68 -26.48
CA ASP A 90 38.06 40.65 -25.65
C ASP A 90 36.83 40.26 -26.46
N THR A 91 36.65 40.78 -27.68
CA THR A 91 35.54 40.36 -28.55
C THR A 91 35.62 38.90 -28.98
N VAL A 92 36.82 38.37 -29.23
CA VAL A 92 37.01 36.94 -29.50
C VAL A 92 36.73 36.10 -28.25
N PHE A 93 37.21 36.52 -27.08
CA PHE A 93 36.94 35.83 -25.82
C PHE A 93 35.45 35.87 -25.44
N LEU A 94 34.79 37.01 -25.60
CA LEU A 94 33.36 37.19 -25.38
C LEU A 94 32.55 36.33 -26.35
N ALA A 95 32.87 36.34 -27.65
CA ALA A 95 32.21 35.49 -28.63
C ALA A 95 32.40 33.99 -28.31
N HIS A 96 33.62 33.58 -27.96
CA HIS A 96 33.88 32.20 -27.55
C HIS A 96 33.12 31.83 -26.26
N ARG A 97 33.03 32.75 -25.30
CA ARG A 97 32.34 32.56 -24.03
C ARG A 97 30.82 32.52 -24.20
N ALA A 98 30.24 33.46 -24.93
CA ALA A 98 28.81 33.51 -25.23
C ALA A 98 28.36 32.25 -25.97
N VAL A 99 29.11 31.82 -26.99
CA VAL A 99 28.76 30.62 -27.78
C VAL A 99 28.91 29.32 -26.98
N ARG A 100 29.92 29.21 -26.12
CA ARG A 100 30.23 27.96 -25.41
C ARG A 100 29.54 27.83 -24.06
N HIS A 101 29.32 28.95 -23.37
CA HIS A 101 28.89 28.98 -21.97
C HIS A 101 27.67 29.88 -21.72
N GLY A 102 27.24 30.70 -22.70
CA GLY A 102 26.02 31.51 -22.59
C GLY A 102 26.11 32.70 -21.62
N TYR A 103 27.30 33.14 -21.22
CA TYR A 103 27.48 34.25 -20.26
C TYR A 103 28.09 35.50 -20.91
N ASP A 104 27.50 36.67 -20.65
CA ASP A 104 27.97 37.96 -21.18
C ASP A 104 28.87 38.78 -20.23
N GLU A 105 28.75 38.68 -18.89
CA GLU A 105 29.29 39.75 -18.01
C GLU A 105 30.46 39.39 -17.05
N ASP A 106 30.49 38.26 -16.31
CA ASP A 106 31.58 38.01 -15.34
C ASP A 106 32.33 36.69 -15.52
N SER A 107 33.63 36.69 -15.24
CA SER A 107 34.47 35.49 -15.20
C SER A 107 34.14 34.53 -14.04
N PRO A 108 34.28 33.20 -14.24
CA PRO A 108 34.06 32.22 -13.18
C PRO A 108 35.10 32.36 -12.07
N THR A 109 34.64 32.52 -10.83
CA THR A 109 35.49 32.70 -9.65
C THR A 109 35.19 31.64 -8.59
N TRP A 110 36.25 31.17 -7.94
CA TRP A 110 36.18 30.31 -6.75
C TRP A 110 36.19 31.17 -5.49
N ASP A 111 35.05 31.75 -5.13
CA ASP A 111 34.82 32.33 -3.82
C ASP A 111 34.02 31.35 -2.92
N PHE A 112 33.86 31.66 -1.63
CA PHE A 112 33.16 30.76 -0.71
C PHE A 112 31.69 30.57 -1.10
N ALA A 113 31.01 31.63 -1.52
CA ALA A 113 29.59 31.58 -1.92
C ALA A 113 29.38 30.70 -3.16
N ASN A 114 30.18 30.89 -4.23
CA ASN A 114 30.12 30.05 -5.43
C ASN A 114 30.59 28.62 -5.14
N SER A 115 31.51 28.42 -4.19
CA SER A 115 31.91 27.07 -3.76
C SER A 115 30.77 26.31 -3.06
N VAL A 116 30.00 26.99 -2.21
CA VAL A 116 28.81 26.40 -1.57
C VAL A 116 27.71 26.16 -2.61
N PHE A 117 27.51 27.10 -3.53
CA PHE A 117 26.58 26.91 -4.65
C PHE A 117 26.98 25.71 -5.52
N PHE A 118 28.27 25.59 -5.87
CA PHE A 118 28.81 24.46 -6.63
C PHE A 118 28.61 23.13 -5.90
N THR A 119 29.01 23.03 -4.63
CA THR A 119 28.87 21.80 -3.85
C THR A 119 27.40 21.42 -3.65
N THR A 120 26.52 22.37 -3.34
CA THR A 120 25.07 22.11 -3.18
C THR A 120 24.44 21.63 -4.48
N THR A 121 24.72 22.30 -5.60
CA THR A 121 24.15 21.95 -6.91
C THR A 121 24.71 20.63 -7.46
N MET A 122 25.94 20.28 -7.09
CA MET A 122 26.54 18.99 -7.39
C MET A 122 25.88 17.85 -6.56
N LEU A 123 25.68 18.05 -5.25
CA LEU A 123 25.05 17.06 -4.38
C LEU A 123 23.55 16.86 -4.63
N THR A 124 22.87 17.89 -5.12
CA THR A 124 21.46 17.83 -5.54
C THR A 124 21.29 17.33 -6.98
N SER A 125 22.37 16.92 -7.65
CA SER A 125 22.39 16.46 -9.04
C SER A 125 21.86 17.46 -10.08
N ILE A 126 21.83 18.76 -9.74
CA ILE A 126 21.47 19.84 -10.67
C ILE A 126 22.64 20.12 -11.63
N GLY A 127 23.84 20.32 -11.07
CA GLY A 127 25.09 20.37 -11.83
C GLY A 127 25.19 21.46 -12.91
N TYR A 128 24.94 22.73 -12.58
CA TYR A 128 24.99 23.85 -13.55
C TYR A 128 26.28 24.01 -14.36
N GLY A 129 27.41 23.48 -13.88
CA GLY A 129 28.67 23.54 -14.64
C GLY A 129 29.31 24.94 -14.77
N TYR A 130 28.85 25.94 -13.99
CA TYR A 130 29.42 27.30 -13.97
C TYR A 130 30.91 27.30 -13.60
N VAL A 131 31.25 26.56 -12.55
CA VAL A 131 32.63 26.27 -12.13
C VAL A 131 32.82 24.77 -12.08
N ALA A 132 33.98 24.30 -12.51
CA ALA A 132 34.33 22.88 -12.48
C ALA A 132 35.82 22.71 -12.12
N PRO A 133 36.18 21.66 -11.36
CA PRO A 133 37.57 21.42 -11.01
C PRO A 133 38.39 21.06 -12.25
N SER A 134 39.41 21.87 -12.53
CA SER A 134 40.37 21.62 -13.62
C SER A 134 41.60 20.81 -13.16
N THR A 135 41.93 20.89 -11.87
CA THR A 135 43.10 20.20 -11.29
C THR A 135 42.81 18.71 -11.08
N PHE A 136 43.87 17.88 -11.17
CA PHE A 136 43.76 16.44 -10.88
C PHE A 136 43.20 16.19 -9.47
N GLY A 137 43.76 16.85 -8.46
CA GLY A 137 43.32 16.73 -7.06
C GLY A 137 41.87 17.16 -6.86
N GLY A 138 41.45 18.26 -7.49
CA GLY A 138 40.06 18.73 -7.41
C GLY A 138 39.06 17.77 -8.06
N ARG A 139 39.42 17.15 -9.20
CA ARG A 139 38.59 16.14 -9.86
C ARG A 139 38.49 14.85 -9.05
N LEU A 140 39.61 14.35 -8.53
CA LEU A 140 39.62 13.16 -7.68
C LEU A 140 38.82 13.37 -6.39
N PHE A 141 38.99 14.53 -5.75
CA PHE A 141 38.18 14.91 -4.59
C PHE A 141 36.69 14.97 -4.94
N GLY A 142 36.33 15.62 -6.06
CA GLY A 142 34.94 15.68 -6.53
C GLY A 142 34.30 14.31 -6.74
N VAL A 143 35.03 13.34 -7.29
CA VAL A 143 34.54 11.96 -7.47
C VAL A 143 34.24 11.31 -6.11
N ILE A 144 35.18 11.36 -5.16
CA ILE A 144 35.00 10.78 -3.82
C ILE A 144 33.86 11.47 -3.07
N TYR A 145 33.80 12.80 -3.17
CA TYR A 145 32.78 13.62 -2.53
C TYR A 145 31.37 13.32 -3.07
N CYS A 146 31.21 13.15 -4.39
CA CYS A 146 29.93 12.76 -4.99
C CYS A 146 29.49 11.34 -4.61
N LEU A 147 30.42 10.39 -4.54
CA LEU A 147 30.12 8.98 -4.23
C LEU A 147 29.49 8.82 -2.84
N ILE A 148 29.91 9.64 -1.87
CA ILE A 148 29.35 9.65 -0.52
C ILE A 148 28.18 10.63 -0.41
N GLY A 149 28.35 11.82 -0.99
CA GLY A 149 27.43 12.92 -0.83
C GLY A 149 26.08 12.70 -1.53
N ILE A 150 26.06 12.19 -2.76
CA ILE A 150 24.80 11.99 -3.51
C ILE A 150 23.88 10.97 -2.82
N PRO A 151 24.36 9.77 -2.38
CA PRO A 151 23.50 8.87 -1.62
C PRO A 151 22.98 9.49 -0.33
N LEU A 152 23.82 10.23 0.40
CA LEU A 152 23.42 10.90 1.63
C LEU A 152 22.33 11.96 1.38
N THR A 153 22.49 12.80 0.34
CA THR A 153 21.49 13.82 0.00
C THR A 153 20.20 13.20 -0.54
N LEU A 154 20.26 12.14 -1.35
CA LEU A 154 19.07 11.47 -1.84
C LEU A 154 18.26 10.84 -0.70
N VAL A 155 18.92 10.21 0.27
CA VAL A 155 18.24 9.63 1.44
C VAL A 155 17.62 10.73 2.31
N THR A 156 18.31 11.84 2.55
CA THR A 156 17.76 12.94 3.35
C THR A 156 16.59 13.61 2.65
N VAL A 157 16.71 13.93 1.36
CA VAL A 157 15.63 14.51 0.56
C VAL A 157 14.44 13.56 0.48
N ALA A 158 14.64 12.25 0.29
CA ALA A 158 13.55 11.27 0.27
C ALA A 158 12.82 11.16 1.63
N ASN A 159 13.55 11.18 2.74
CA ASN A 159 12.95 11.16 4.07
C ASN A 159 12.14 12.42 4.36
N ILE A 160 12.66 13.60 4.00
CA ILE A 160 11.94 14.88 4.13
C ILE A 160 10.71 14.90 3.23
N ALA A 161 10.85 14.46 1.98
CA ALA A 161 9.76 14.38 1.02
C ALA A 161 8.63 13.46 1.50
N LYS A 162 8.97 12.31 2.09
CA LYS A 162 8.01 11.39 2.69
C LYS A 162 7.26 12.05 3.86
N PHE A 163 7.98 12.65 4.80
CA PHE A 163 7.39 13.37 5.93
C PHE A 163 6.46 14.50 5.47
N LEU A 164 6.88 15.28 4.47
CA LEU A 164 6.08 16.34 3.87
C LEU A 164 4.83 15.78 3.20
N SER A 165 4.95 14.65 2.49
CA SER A 165 3.82 13.99 1.84
C SER A 165 2.76 13.54 2.85
N GLU A 166 3.16 12.88 3.94
CA GLU A 166 2.26 12.41 5.00
C GLU A 166 1.56 13.59 5.68
N THR A 167 2.30 14.67 5.95
CA THR A 167 1.74 15.90 6.52
C THR A 167 0.71 16.55 5.58
N ILE A 168 1.00 16.65 4.28
CA ILE A 168 0.07 17.19 3.29
C ILE A 168 -1.18 16.32 3.18
N PHE A 169 -1.04 14.98 3.24
CA PHE A 169 -2.19 14.08 3.27
C PHE A 169 -3.08 14.31 4.51
N LEU A 170 -2.49 14.49 5.69
CA LEU A 170 -3.24 14.78 6.92
C LEU A 170 -3.96 16.14 6.84
N VAL A 171 -3.27 17.19 6.37
CA VAL A 171 -3.88 18.52 6.19
C VAL A 171 -5.01 18.46 5.18
N HIS A 172 -4.81 17.77 4.05
CA HIS A 172 -5.86 17.59 3.05
C HIS A 172 -7.07 16.83 3.59
N TYR A 173 -6.84 15.76 4.35
CA TYR A 173 -7.90 15.00 5.00
C TYR A 173 -8.73 15.89 5.93
N GLU A 174 -8.07 16.72 6.74
CA GLU A 174 -8.75 17.63 7.66
C GLU A 174 -9.50 18.75 6.92
N ILE A 175 -8.93 19.28 5.83
CA ILE A 175 -9.61 20.25 4.95
C ILE A 175 -10.83 19.61 4.29
N TRP A 176 -10.70 18.40 3.76
CA TRP A 176 -11.79 17.67 3.13
C TRP A 176 -12.91 17.37 4.12
N ARG A 177 -12.57 16.93 5.34
CA ARG A 177 -13.51 16.73 6.44
C ARG A 177 -14.27 18.00 6.75
N ARG A 178 -13.57 19.12 6.95
CA ARG A 178 -14.20 20.43 7.22
C ARG A 178 -15.06 20.92 6.07
N TRP A 179 -14.63 20.71 4.83
CA TRP A 179 -15.40 21.07 3.64
C TRP A 179 -16.68 20.23 3.52
N MET A 180 -16.60 18.93 3.78
CA MET A 180 -17.75 18.03 3.80
C MET A 180 -18.72 18.41 4.93
N ASP A 181 -18.22 18.73 6.12
CA ASP A 181 -19.04 19.18 7.24
C ASP A 181 -19.70 20.53 6.96
N PHE A 182 -18.99 21.46 6.33
CA PHE A 182 -19.54 22.75 5.90
C PHE A 182 -20.60 22.58 4.80
N ARG A 183 -20.35 21.71 3.82
CA ARG A 183 -21.29 21.41 2.73
C ARG A 183 -22.54 20.68 3.25
N ARG A 184 -22.39 19.79 4.24
CA ARG A 184 -23.51 19.15 4.97
C ARG A 184 -24.35 20.19 5.69
N LYS A 185 -23.72 21.12 6.43
CA LYS A 185 -24.43 22.23 7.11
C LYS A 185 -25.18 23.14 6.12
N ARG A 186 -24.61 23.41 4.94
CA ARG A 186 -25.29 24.22 3.89
C ARG A 186 -26.46 23.53 3.20
N LYS A 187 -26.43 22.19 3.09
CA LYS A 187 -27.50 21.45 2.41
C LYS A 187 -28.76 21.25 3.26
N GLY A 188 -28.76 21.67 4.53
CA GLY A 188 -29.91 21.54 5.41
C GLY A 188 -30.33 20.08 5.64
N ASP A 189 -29.43 19.13 5.41
CA ASP A 189 -29.67 17.71 5.62
C ASP A 189 -29.42 17.44 7.11
N LEU A 190 -30.48 17.68 7.89
CA LEU A 190 -30.53 17.42 9.33
C LEU A 190 -31.06 16.00 9.56
N ASP A 191 -30.52 15.02 8.82
CA ASP A 191 -30.71 13.62 9.16
C ASP A 191 -29.45 13.14 9.87
N VAL A 192 -29.64 12.76 11.13
CA VAL A 192 -28.62 12.31 12.05
C VAL A 192 -28.20 10.91 11.63
N ASP A 193 -27.29 10.82 10.67
CA ASP A 193 -26.48 9.62 10.48
C ASP A 193 -25.12 9.82 11.17
N VAL A 194 -25.07 9.19 12.34
CA VAL A 194 -23.91 8.64 13.06
C VAL A 194 -22.59 8.86 12.32
N VAL A 195 -21.68 9.61 12.95
CA VAL A 195 -20.25 9.50 12.69
C VAL A 195 -19.88 8.03 12.93
N GLN A 196 -19.87 7.25 11.87
CA GLN A 196 -19.35 5.89 11.91
C GLN A 196 -17.86 6.04 12.22
N PRO A 197 -17.36 5.50 13.35
CA PRO A 197 -15.95 5.59 13.68
C PRO A 197 -15.13 4.95 12.55
N MET A 198 -14.02 5.58 12.22
CA MET A 198 -13.13 5.26 11.09
C MET A 198 -12.50 3.85 11.14
N PHE A 199 -12.78 3.09 12.21
CA PHE A 199 -12.34 1.73 12.44
C PHE A 199 -13.50 0.95 13.07
N GLU A 200 -14.32 0.30 12.24
CA GLU A 200 -15.06 -0.88 12.67
C GLU A 200 -14.10 -2.08 12.49
N GLU A 201 -13.94 -2.91 13.53
CA GLU A 201 -12.98 -4.03 13.59
C GLU A 201 -13.22 -5.14 12.54
N ASP A 202 -14.26 -5.01 11.71
CA ASP A 202 -14.69 -6.00 10.71
C ASP A 202 -14.75 -5.47 9.25
N GLU A 203 -14.20 -4.29 8.92
CA GLU A 203 -14.08 -3.86 7.50
C GLU A 203 -12.87 -4.52 6.80
N ASN A 204 -13.10 -5.16 5.64
CA ASN A 204 -12.05 -5.76 4.80
C ASN A 204 -10.95 -4.72 4.45
N GLU A 205 -9.68 -5.10 4.58
CA GLU A 205 -8.52 -4.24 4.26
C GLU A 205 -8.62 -3.59 2.86
N ASP A 206 -9.21 -4.29 1.88
CA ASP A 206 -9.41 -3.80 0.52
C ASP A 206 -10.40 -2.63 0.41
N ASP A 207 -11.42 -2.57 1.26
CA ASP A 207 -12.45 -1.51 1.26
C ASP A 207 -11.93 -0.24 1.96
N ILE A 208 -11.10 -0.43 2.99
CA ILE A 208 -10.30 0.63 3.62
C ILE A 208 -9.30 1.19 2.59
N LEU A 209 -8.63 0.31 1.82
CA LEU A 209 -7.71 0.69 0.75
C LEU A 209 -8.39 1.46 -0.39
N ASP A 210 -9.62 1.11 -0.79
CA ASP A 210 -10.36 1.82 -1.84
C ASP A 210 -10.92 3.18 -1.35
N ARG A 211 -11.34 3.30 -0.07
CA ARG A 211 -11.67 4.62 0.53
C ARG A 211 -10.44 5.51 0.68
N VAL A 212 -9.28 4.95 1.02
CA VAL A 212 -7.98 5.65 1.02
C VAL A 212 -7.54 6.02 -0.41
N ARG A 213 -7.92 5.24 -1.44
CA ARG A 213 -7.70 5.61 -2.85
C ARG A 213 -8.58 6.77 -3.31
N LEU A 214 -9.80 6.92 -2.79
CA LEU A 214 -10.66 8.06 -3.13
C LEU A 214 -10.11 9.39 -2.58
N VAL A 215 -9.30 9.32 -1.52
CA VAL A 215 -8.57 10.45 -0.90
C VAL A 215 -7.17 10.65 -1.52
N ARG A 216 -6.73 9.82 -2.48
CA ARG A 216 -5.49 10.08 -3.22
C ARG A 216 -5.70 11.23 -4.21
N PHE A 217 -4.85 12.25 -4.12
CA PHE A 217 -4.82 13.36 -5.05
C PHE A 217 -4.79 12.86 -6.51
N PRO A 218 -5.65 13.39 -7.40
CA PRO A 218 -5.40 13.28 -8.83
C PRO A 218 -3.96 13.77 -9.09
N PRO A 219 -3.15 13.08 -9.91
CA PRO A 219 -1.77 13.50 -10.19
C PRO A 219 -1.69 14.97 -10.62
N LEU A 220 -2.71 15.46 -11.33
CA LEU A 220 -2.89 16.86 -11.72
C LEU A 220 -2.83 17.84 -10.55
N VAL A 221 -3.38 17.51 -9.39
CA VAL A 221 -3.36 18.38 -8.19
C VAL A 221 -1.94 18.49 -7.64
N VAL A 222 -1.20 17.37 -7.59
CA VAL A 222 0.18 17.37 -7.09
C VAL A 222 1.10 18.14 -8.05
N PHE A 223 0.93 17.95 -9.37
CA PHE A 223 1.65 18.75 -10.38
C PHE A 223 1.29 20.23 -10.32
N SER A 224 0.01 20.56 -10.08
CA SER A 224 -0.41 21.96 -9.94
C SER A 224 0.24 22.64 -8.73
N LEU A 225 0.50 21.90 -7.64
CA LEU A 225 1.17 22.42 -6.46
C LEU A 225 2.62 22.81 -6.78
N VAL A 226 3.38 21.92 -7.44
CA VAL A 226 4.75 22.22 -7.89
C VAL A 226 4.75 23.39 -8.88
N PHE A 227 3.78 23.43 -9.79
CA PHE A 227 3.66 24.52 -10.76
C PHE A 227 3.39 25.87 -10.10
N ILE A 228 2.44 25.93 -9.15
CA ILE A 228 2.13 27.14 -8.39
C ILE A 228 3.35 27.59 -7.58
N TYR A 229 4.04 26.66 -6.92
CA TYR A 229 5.26 26.94 -6.19
C TYR A 229 6.33 27.55 -7.12
N GLY A 230 6.57 26.95 -8.29
CA GLY A 230 7.51 27.48 -9.28
C GLY A 230 7.15 28.89 -9.74
N CYS A 231 5.87 29.16 -10.04
CA CYS A 231 5.40 30.49 -10.43
C CYS A 231 5.58 31.54 -9.33
N VAL A 232 5.32 31.18 -8.06
CA VAL A 232 5.51 32.06 -6.90
C VAL A 232 6.99 32.30 -6.65
N ALA A 233 7.82 31.26 -6.66
CA ALA A 233 9.26 31.38 -6.48
C ALA A 233 9.89 32.25 -7.58
N ALA A 234 9.47 32.09 -8.83
CA ALA A 234 9.91 32.93 -9.95
C ALA A 234 9.51 34.40 -9.77
N TRP A 235 8.30 34.67 -9.27
CA TRP A 235 7.85 36.04 -8.98
C TRP A 235 8.69 36.69 -7.90
N VAL A 236 9.04 35.92 -6.87
CA VAL A 236 9.89 36.36 -5.75
C VAL A 236 11.33 36.60 -6.21
N VAL A 237 11.92 35.67 -6.97
CA VAL A 237 13.30 35.81 -7.48
C VAL A 237 13.42 37.00 -8.43
N ARG A 238 12.43 37.24 -9.28
CA ARG A 238 12.37 38.44 -10.14
C ARG A 238 12.46 39.75 -9.34
N TYR A 239 11.96 39.79 -8.11
CA TYR A 239 12.01 41.02 -7.31
C TYR A 239 13.43 41.39 -6.88
N TRP A 240 14.30 40.39 -6.71
CA TRP A 240 15.67 40.57 -6.24
C TRP A 240 16.72 40.48 -7.34
N GLU A 241 16.47 39.70 -8.39
CA GLU A 241 17.33 39.56 -9.55
C GLU A 241 16.90 40.52 -10.67
N THR A 242 17.85 40.91 -11.52
CA THR A 242 17.60 41.78 -12.68
C THR A 242 16.86 41.08 -13.83
N TRP A 243 16.55 39.80 -13.68
CA TRP A 243 15.94 38.98 -14.73
C TRP A 243 14.48 39.32 -14.99
N THR A 244 14.06 39.06 -16.21
CA THR A 244 12.64 39.05 -16.56
C THR A 244 11.92 37.92 -15.83
N TYR A 245 10.58 38.02 -15.72
CA TYR A 245 9.78 36.95 -15.10
C TYR A 245 9.96 35.60 -15.81
N VAL A 246 10.08 35.63 -17.13
CA VAL A 246 10.20 34.42 -17.95
C VAL A 246 11.56 33.75 -17.70
N GLU A 247 12.64 34.52 -17.63
CA GLU A 247 13.98 34.03 -17.27
C GLU A 247 14.01 33.47 -15.84
N SER A 248 13.36 34.14 -14.89
CA SER A 248 13.24 33.65 -13.51
C SER A 248 12.42 32.36 -13.42
N LEU A 249 11.35 32.26 -14.20
CA LEU A 249 10.54 31.05 -14.30
C LEU A 249 11.34 29.91 -14.93
N TYR A 250 12.00 30.17 -16.05
CA TYR A 250 12.87 29.23 -16.72
C TYR A 250 13.96 28.71 -15.78
N PHE A 251 14.69 29.61 -15.10
CA PHE A 251 15.71 29.25 -14.12
C PHE A 251 15.11 28.34 -13.05
N ILE A 252 14.07 28.79 -12.32
CA ILE A 252 13.48 28.03 -11.21
C ILE A 252 12.99 26.65 -11.66
N PHE A 253 12.28 26.52 -12.78
CA PHE A 253 11.78 25.22 -13.23
C PHE A 253 12.90 24.27 -13.64
N ILE A 254 13.93 24.76 -14.34
CA ILE A 254 15.11 23.96 -14.71
C ILE A 254 15.92 23.55 -13.47
N SER A 255 15.96 24.39 -12.42
CA SER A 255 16.59 24.07 -11.15
C SER A 255 15.85 22.97 -10.38
N ILE A 256 14.54 23.12 -10.16
CA ILE A 256 13.76 22.22 -9.30
C ILE A 256 13.53 20.84 -9.96
N LEU A 257 13.53 20.80 -11.30
CA LEU A 257 13.52 19.56 -12.09
C LEU A 257 14.90 18.91 -12.21
N THR A 258 15.92 19.48 -11.54
CA THR A 258 17.30 18.98 -11.52
C THR A 258 17.91 18.80 -12.91
N VAL A 259 17.58 19.68 -13.85
CA VAL A 259 18.16 19.69 -15.21
C VAL A 259 19.43 20.54 -15.24
N GLY A 260 19.34 21.76 -14.71
CA GLY A 260 20.50 22.63 -14.46
C GLY A 260 21.37 22.96 -15.68
N PHE A 261 20.84 23.61 -16.72
CA PHE A 261 21.64 24.02 -17.89
C PHE A 261 22.80 24.97 -17.56
N GLY A 262 22.59 25.84 -16.57
CA GLY A 262 23.63 26.73 -16.05
C GLY A 262 23.83 28.00 -16.84
N ASP A 263 23.06 28.24 -17.89
CA ASP A 263 23.01 29.46 -18.70
C ASP A 263 22.69 30.74 -17.90
N ILE A 264 21.79 30.65 -16.91
CA ILE A 264 21.43 31.75 -16.01
C ILE A 264 21.87 31.44 -14.58
N ARG A 265 22.42 32.43 -13.87
CA ARG A 265 22.92 32.28 -12.50
C ARG A 265 22.62 33.50 -11.63
N PRO A 266 22.30 33.31 -10.33
CA PRO A 266 21.98 34.39 -9.40
C PRO A 266 23.16 35.34 -9.18
N SER A 267 22.84 36.60 -8.90
CA SER A 267 23.84 37.61 -8.54
C SER A 267 24.49 37.26 -7.20
N PRO A 268 25.80 37.53 -7.00
CA PRO A 268 26.55 37.14 -5.78
C PRO A 268 25.87 37.53 -4.45
N GLY A 269 25.17 38.67 -4.41
CA GLY A 269 24.45 39.14 -3.22
C GLY A 269 23.20 38.31 -2.86
N ASN A 270 22.59 37.64 -3.83
CA ASN A 270 21.30 36.96 -3.71
C ASN A 270 21.40 35.43 -3.85
N VAL A 271 22.61 34.87 -4.01
CA VAL A 271 22.86 33.43 -4.20
C VAL A 271 22.24 32.59 -3.09
N TRP A 272 22.34 33.02 -1.82
CA TRP A 272 21.82 32.28 -0.68
C TRP A 272 20.30 32.14 -0.69
N LEU A 273 19.61 33.22 -1.06
CA LEU A 273 18.16 33.26 -1.12
C LEU A 273 17.64 32.39 -2.27
N THR A 274 18.24 32.53 -3.45
CA THR A 274 17.89 31.75 -4.64
C THR A 274 18.18 30.26 -4.42
N LEU A 275 19.30 29.90 -3.80
CA LEU A 275 19.63 28.52 -3.41
C LEU A 275 18.58 27.93 -2.45
N GLY A 276 18.10 28.72 -1.48
CA GLY A 276 17.05 28.29 -0.55
C GLY A 276 15.75 27.90 -1.25
N PHE A 277 15.29 28.71 -2.22
CA PHE A 277 14.13 28.38 -3.05
C PHE A 277 14.37 27.14 -3.90
N VAL A 278 15.56 26.98 -4.49
CA VAL A 278 15.89 25.79 -5.27
C VAL A 278 15.83 24.53 -4.40
N ILE A 279 16.41 24.54 -3.19
CA ILE A 279 16.39 23.39 -2.27
C ILE A 279 14.96 23.00 -1.89
N VAL A 280 14.13 23.98 -1.51
CA VAL A 280 12.72 23.73 -1.16
C VAL A 280 11.97 23.17 -2.37
N GLY A 281 12.21 23.71 -3.57
CA GLY A 281 11.61 23.23 -4.81
C GLY A 281 12.03 21.81 -5.19
N VAL A 282 13.29 21.43 -4.98
CA VAL A 282 13.77 20.05 -5.19
C VAL A 282 13.10 19.09 -4.20
N ILE A 283 12.98 19.46 -2.92
CA ILE A 283 12.26 18.66 -1.91
C ILE A 283 10.77 18.50 -2.31
N LEU A 284 10.16 19.55 -2.84
CA LEU A 284 8.76 19.50 -3.27
C LEU A 284 8.56 18.64 -4.52
N THR A 285 9.47 18.73 -5.48
CA THR A 285 9.44 17.96 -6.73
C THR A 285 9.70 16.48 -6.46
N THR A 286 10.63 16.16 -5.56
CA THR A 286 10.88 14.78 -5.11
C THR A 286 9.69 14.19 -4.37
N MET A 287 8.99 14.98 -3.53
CA MET A 287 7.72 14.57 -2.93
C MET A 287 6.65 14.25 -3.98
N CYS A 288 6.53 15.09 -5.02
CA CYS A 288 5.62 14.84 -6.14
C CYS A 288 5.97 13.52 -6.86
N MET A 289 7.25 13.32 -7.19
CA MET A 289 7.73 12.11 -7.87
C MET A 289 7.51 10.84 -7.01
N ASP A 290 7.66 10.92 -5.69
CA ASP A 290 7.37 9.80 -4.78
C ASP A 290 5.87 9.45 -4.76
N VAL A 291 4.98 10.44 -4.66
CA VAL A 291 3.52 10.23 -4.72
C VAL A 291 3.09 9.64 -6.06
N VAL A 292 3.56 10.24 -7.16
CA VAL A 292 3.29 9.81 -8.53
C VAL A 292 3.85 8.40 -8.77
N GLY A 293 5.09 8.14 -8.36
CA GLY A 293 5.74 6.83 -8.47
C GLY A 293 4.94 5.72 -7.79
N ARG A 294 4.47 5.95 -6.55
CA ARG A 294 3.59 5.01 -5.83
C ARG A 294 2.24 4.76 -6.50
N MET A 295 1.75 5.70 -7.32
CA MET A 295 0.53 5.53 -8.10
C MET A 295 0.79 4.75 -9.38
N TYR A 296 1.77 5.18 -10.19
CA TYR A 296 2.06 4.57 -11.49
C TYR A 296 2.62 3.15 -11.39
N LEU A 297 3.48 2.84 -10.42
CA LEU A 297 4.02 1.48 -10.23
C LEU A 297 2.90 0.46 -9.95
N LYS A 298 1.89 0.85 -9.16
CA LYS A 298 0.75 -0.02 -8.86
C LYS A 298 -0.13 -0.24 -10.09
N GLU A 299 -0.37 0.81 -10.88
CA GLU A 299 -1.15 0.71 -12.12
C GLU A 299 -0.43 -0.11 -13.19
N ILE A 300 0.88 0.09 -13.40
CA ILE A 300 1.66 -0.72 -14.37
C ILE A 300 1.65 -2.19 -13.96
N HIS A 301 1.83 -2.49 -12.67
CA HIS A 301 1.78 -3.86 -12.16
C HIS A 301 0.37 -4.45 -12.22
N TYR A 302 -0.68 -3.65 -12.02
CA TYR A 302 -2.07 -4.04 -12.23
C TYR A 302 -2.36 -4.34 -13.71
N LEU A 303 -1.94 -3.47 -14.62
CA LEU A 303 -2.09 -3.62 -16.07
C LEU A 303 -1.34 -4.86 -16.58
N GLY A 304 -0.12 -5.10 -16.08
CA GLY A 304 0.68 -6.28 -16.40
C GLY A 304 0.02 -7.60 -15.94
N ARG A 305 -0.57 -7.62 -14.73
CA ARG A 305 -1.36 -8.76 -14.23
C ARG A 305 -2.65 -8.95 -15.03
N LYS A 306 -3.30 -7.86 -15.44
CA LYS A 306 -4.53 -7.86 -16.23
C LYS A 306 -4.30 -8.36 -17.66
N LEU A 307 -3.16 -8.04 -18.28
CA LEU A 307 -2.74 -8.56 -19.59
C LEU A 307 -2.46 -10.07 -19.58
N LYS A 308 -2.02 -10.65 -18.45
CA LYS A 308 -1.89 -12.10 -18.28
C LYS A 308 -3.25 -12.81 -18.17
N SER A 309 -4.30 -12.13 -17.70
CA SER A 309 -5.66 -12.65 -17.54
C SER A 309 -6.51 -12.40 -18.79
N ASN A 310 -6.22 -13.09 -19.90
CA ASN A 310 -7.03 -13.04 -21.13
C ASN A 310 -8.34 -13.85 -20.99
N ASN A 311 -9.27 -13.37 -20.17
CA ASN A 311 -10.69 -13.72 -20.28
C ASN A 311 -11.53 -12.43 -20.26
N PRO A 312 -12.07 -11.98 -21.41
CA PRO A 312 -12.78 -10.70 -21.52
C PRO A 312 -14.06 -10.63 -20.66
N PHE A 313 -14.54 -11.78 -20.18
CA PHE A 313 -15.70 -11.90 -19.32
C PHE A 313 -15.39 -11.83 -17.81
N TYR A 314 -14.12 -11.76 -17.40
CA TYR A 314 -13.77 -11.70 -15.98
C TYR A 314 -14.32 -10.43 -15.32
N LEU A 315 -14.15 -9.26 -15.95
CA LEU A 315 -14.69 -8.00 -15.45
C LEU A 315 -16.22 -7.98 -15.42
N LEU A 316 -16.87 -8.61 -16.39
CA LEU A 316 -18.33 -8.77 -16.43
C LEU A 316 -18.82 -9.70 -15.32
N ARG A 317 -18.13 -10.81 -15.05
CA ARG A 317 -18.44 -11.71 -13.93
C ARG A 317 -18.19 -11.06 -12.59
N GLU A 318 -17.09 -10.34 -12.43
CA GLU A 318 -16.74 -9.66 -11.20
C GLU A 318 -17.64 -8.45 -10.94
N ALA A 319 -17.94 -7.64 -11.96
CA ALA A 319 -18.91 -6.54 -11.85
C ALA A 319 -20.34 -7.05 -11.59
N LYS A 320 -20.74 -8.18 -12.19
CA LYS A 320 -22.04 -8.82 -11.93
C LYS A 320 -22.08 -9.45 -10.53
N ALA A 321 -20.96 -10.01 -10.05
CA ALA A 321 -20.81 -10.49 -8.67
C ALA A 321 -20.82 -9.33 -7.66
N ARG A 322 -20.15 -8.21 -7.93
CA ARG A 322 -20.18 -6.98 -7.12
C ARG A 322 -21.58 -6.38 -7.08
N ARG A 323 -22.28 -6.29 -8.22
CA ARG A 323 -23.70 -5.86 -8.26
C ARG A 323 -24.61 -6.81 -7.48
N ARG A 324 -24.37 -8.12 -7.52
CA ARG A 324 -25.11 -9.11 -6.71
C ARG A 324 -24.83 -8.96 -5.22
N ARG A 325 -23.57 -8.74 -4.83
CA ARG A 325 -23.19 -8.49 -3.42
C ARG A 325 -23.76 -7.17 -2.91
N ALA A 326 -23.70 -6.10 -3.71
CA ALA A 326 -24.29 -4.81 -3.37
C ALA A 326 -25.82 -4.87 -3.27
N ALA A 327 -26.48 -5.56 -4.21
CA ALA A 327 -27.93 -5.78 -4.15
C ALA A 327 -28.33 -6.63 -2.94
N MET A 328 -27.58 -7.69 -2.64
CA MET A 328 -27.80 -8.55 -1.47
C MET A 328 -27.53 -7.80 -0.16
N ALA A 329 -26.51 -6.95 -0.11
CA ALA A 329 -26.21 -6.08 1.03
C ALA A 329 -27.29 -5.00 1.22
N SER A 330 -27.81 -4.40 0.13
CA SER A 330 -28.93 -3.44 0.25
C SER A 330 -30.23 -4.11 0.70
N LEU A 331 -30.46 -5.36 0.29
CA LEU A 331 -31.64 -6.14 0.68
C LEU A 331 -31.51 -6.60 2.15
N LEU A 332 -30.32 -7.02 2.58
CA LEU A 332 -30.00 -7.30 3.98
C LEU A 332 -30.09 -6.04 4.85
N ALA A 333 -29.65 -4.89 4.36
CA ALA A 333 -29.76 -3.61 5.06
C ALA A 333 -31.22 -3.11 5.13
N GLN A 334 -32.04 -3.34 4.10
CA GLN A 334 -33.49 -3.08 4.14
C GLN A 334 -34.22 -4.03 5.08
N LEU A 335 -33.88 -5.33 5.08
CA LEU A 335 -34.39 -6.30 6.06
C LEU A 335 -33.98 -5.92 7.48
N ALA A 336 -32.72 -5.52 7.69
CA ALA A 336 -32.23 -5.03 8.97
C ALA A 336 -32.95 -3.73 9.40
N ARG A 337 -33.19 -2.77 8.50
CA ARG A 337 -34.00 -1.57 8.77
C ARG A 337 -35.45 -1.92 9.10
N GLY A 338 -36.06 -2.89 8.42
CA GLY A 338 -37.40 -3.39 8.74
C GLY A 338 -37.46 -4.06 10.12
N MET A 339 -36.42 -4.82 10.48
CA MET A 339 -36.27 -5.41 11.81
C MET A 339 -36.00 -4.34 12.90
N ILE A 340 -35.24 -3.29 12.60
CA ILE A 340 -34.92 -2.19 13.54
C ILE A 340 -36.14 -1.27 13.74
N PHE A 341 -36.94 -0.98 12.71
CA PHE A 341 -38.18 -0.22 12.86
C PHE A 341 -39.27 -1.02 13.61
N ALA A 342 -39.40 -2.32 13.33
CA ALA A 342 -40.28 -3.20 14.11
C ALA A 342 -39.85 -3.29 15.59
N HIS A 343 -38.53 -3.23 15.88
CA HIS A 343 -38.02 -3.19 17.25
C HIS A 343 -38.15 -1.81 17.92
N LYS A 344 -38.19 -0.71 17.14
CA LYS A 344 -38.38 0.66 17.65
C LYS A 344 -39.83 0.91 18.08
N ASP A 345 -40.81 0.43 17.31
CA ASP A 345 -42.22 0.50 17.69
C ASP A 345 -42.53 -0.39 18.90
N TYR A 346 -41.92 -1.58 18.97
CA TYR A 346 -42.03 -2.46 20.14
C TYR A 346 -41.42 -1.83 21.40
N ASN A 347 -40.27 -1.16 21.27
CA ASN A 347 -39.61 -0.44 22.38
C ASN A 347 -40.34 0.85 22.77
N GLU A 348 -40.99 1.57 21.85
CA GLU A 348 -41.83 2.73 22.19
C GLU A 348 -43.15 2.34 22.86
N LEU A 349 -43.82 1.28 22.40
CA LEU A 349 -44.98 0.68 23.06
C LEU A 349 -44.61 0.12 24.44
N ALA A 350 -43.43 -0.50 24.58
CA ALA A 350 -42.90 -0.95 25.86
C ALA A 350 -42.49 0.24 26.77
N ARG A 351 -41.94 1.34 26.22
CA ARG A 351 -41.63 2.58 26.98
C ARG A 351 -42.89 3.31 27.43
N LYS A 352 -43.95 3.35 26.62
CA LYS A 352 -45.25 3.94 27.01
C LYS A 352 -45.97 3.09 28.07
N LYS A 353 -45.91 1.75 27.98
CA LYS A 353 -46.41 0.85 29.05
C LYS A 353 -45.55 0.92 30.32
N SER A 354 -44.24 1.12 30.19
CA SER A 354 -43.30 1.29 31.31
C SER A 354 -43.48 2.65 32.02
N LYS A 355 -43.64 3.76 31.29
CA LYS A 355 -43.92 5.09 31.86
C LYS A 355 -45.25 5.12 32.63
N LYS A 356 -46.32 4.52 32.10
CA LYS A 356 -47.62 4.43 32.81
C LYS A 356 -47.57 3.60 34.11
N LYS A 357 -46.55 2.74 34.27
CA LYS A 357 -46.32 1.93 35.48
C LYS A 357 -45.30 2.55 36.43
N LYS A 358 -44.49 3.52 35.97
CA LYS A 358 -43.43 4.18 36.75
C LYS A 358 -43.95 5.35 37.60
N ASP A 359 -45.08 5.96 37.22
CA ASP A 359 -45.72 7.04 38.00
C ASP A 359 -46.52 6.55 39.23
N LYS A 360 -46.39 5.26 39.61
CA LYS A 360 -47.01 4.70 40.82
C LYS A 360 -46.02 4.00 41.78
N ARG A 361 -44.74 4.36 41.77
CA ARG A 361 -43.81 3.95 42.82
C ARG A 361 -43.25 5.16 43.57
N ARG A 362 -43.75 5.28 44.81
CA ARG A 362 -43.33 6.22 45.86
C ARG A 362 -41.80 6.22 46.02
N GLY A 363 -41.26 7.40 46.41
CA GLY A 363 -39.85 7.64 46.64
C GLY A 363 -39.21 6.68 47.64
N SER A 364 -37.90 6.50 47.50
CA SER A 364 -37.05 5.67 48.35
C SER A 364 -37.03 6.19 49.78
N HIS A 365 -37.68 5.47 50.69
CA HIS A 365 -37.44 5.59 52.12
C HIS A 365 -36.17 4.79 52.46
N VAL A 366 -35.19 5.46 53.05
CA VAL A 366 -34.06 4.83 53.75
C VAL A 366 -34.55 4.46 55.16
N LEU A 367 -34.27 3.23 55.60
CA LEU A 367 -34.50 2.80 56.99
C LEU A 367 -33.26 3.15 57.84
N PRO A 368 -33.45 3.56 59.11
CA PRO A 368 -32.36 3.78 60.04
C PRO A 368 -31.88 2.42 60.55
N ASN A 369 -30.81 1.91 59.95
CA ASN A 369 -29.84 0.95 60.49
C ASN A 369 -28.97 0.51 59.29
N GLU A 370 -27.69 0.84 59.31
CA GLU A 370 -26.69 0.70 58.24
C GLU A 370 -26.45 -0.74 57.73
N LYS A 371 -27.47 -1.39 57.20
CA LYS A 371 -27.33 -2.60 56.38
C LYS A 371 -27.82 -2.28 54.99
N PHE A 372 -26.88 -2.15 54.06
CA PHE A 372 -27.17 -2.17 52.64
C PHE A 372 -27.93 -3.47 52.33
N MET A 373 -29.21 -3.37 51.98
CA MET A 373 -29.83 -4.44 51.22
C MET A 373 -29.24 -4.33 49.81
N PHE A 374 -28.24 -5.16 49.52
CA PHE A 374 -28.04 -5.57 48.13
C PHE A 374 -29.41 -6.06 47.67
N ALA A 375 -30.04 -5.31 46.75
CA ALA A 375 -31.21 -5.82 46.06
C ALA A 375 -30.81 -7.21 45.57
N ARG A 376 -31.50 -8.24 46.04
CA ARG A 376 -31.23 -9.63 45.67
C ARG A 376 -31.55 -9.74 44.18
N LEU A 377 -30.51 -9.51 43.36
CA LEU A 377 -30.59 -9.40 41.92
C LEU A 377 -30.55 -10.80 41.31
N PRO A 378 -31.24 -11.02 40.18
CA PRO A 378 -31.07 -12.25 39.41
C PRO A 378 -29.59 -12.41 39.02
N PRO A 379 -29.13 -13.65 38.79
CA PRO A 379 -27.73 -13.92 38.47
C PRO A 379 -27.34 -13.23 37.15
N ASP A 380 -26.04 -12.99 36.99
CA ASP A 380 -25.52 -12.47 35.72
C ASP A 380 -25.68 -13.52 34.60
N PRO A 381 -25.78 -13.09 33.33
CA PRO A 381 -25.78 -14.01 32.21
C PRO A 381 -24.48 -14.85 32.20
N PRO A 382 -24.53 -16.12 31.77
CA PRO A 382 -23.33 -16.95 31.68
C PRO A 382 -22.33 -16.36 30.69
N SER A 383 -21.06 -16.29 31.07
CA SER A 383 -19.97 -15.82 30.22
C SER A 383 -19.39 -16.97 29.37
N ASP A 384 -18.65 -16.62 28.31
CA ASP A 384 -17.91 -17.57 27.46
C ASP A 384 -18.73 -18.78 26.95
N CYS A 385 -19.97 -18.53 26.57
CA CYS A 385 -20.84 -19.54 25.99
C CYS A 385 -20.31 -19.96 24.60
N GLN A 386 -19.98 -21.24 24.43
CA GLN A 386 -19.45 -21.80 23.19
C GLN A 386 -20.03 -23.18 22.86
N VAL A 387 -20.01 -23.51 21.58
CA VAL A 387 -20.34 -24.85 21.08
C VAL A 387 -19.05 -25.67 21.02
N VAL A 388 -18.97 -26.71 21.85
CA VAL A 388 -17.76 -27.56 21.97
C VAL A 388 -17.69 -28.57 20.83
N SER A 389 -18.80 -29.25 20.56
CA SER A 389 -18.89 -30.22 19.48
C SER A 389 -20.30 -30.24 18.90
N THR A 390 -20.40 -30.61 17.64
CA THR A 390 -21.68 -30.76 16.94
C THR A 390 -21.61 -32.00 16.09
N SER A 391 -22.62 -32.85 16.24
CA SER A 391 -22.80 -34.09 15.51
C SER A 391 -24.09 -34.00 14.69
N ALA A 392 -24.48 -35.10 14.04
CA ALA A 392 -25.76 -35.14 13.31
C ALA A 392 -27.00 -35.28 14.20
N TYR A 393 -26.82 -35.63 15.47
CA TYR A 393 -27.91 -35.85 16.44
C TYR A 393 -27.65 -35.26 17.82
N SER A 394 -26.45 -34.72 18.06
CA SER A 394 -26.06 -34.12 19.33
C SER A 394 -25.35 -32.78 19.16
N VAL A 395 -25.56 -31.86 20.10
CA VAL A 395 -24.82 -30.60 20.19
C VAL A 395 -24.34 -30.44 21.63
N ARG A 396 -23.03 -30.29 21.82
CA ARG A 396 -22.42 -30.07 23.13
C ARG A 396 -22.14 -28.59 23.34
N LEU A 397 -22.70 -28.02 24.39
CA LEU A 397 -22.52 -26.62 24.77
C LEU A 397 -21.68 -26.56 26.06
N ALA A 398 -20.85 -25.53 26.16
CA ALA A 398 -20.11 -25.20 27.38
C ALA A 398 -20.20 -23.70 27.65
N TRP A 399 -20.20 -23.32 28.92
CA TRP A 399 -20.20 -21.93 29.36
C TRP A 399 -19.40 -21.78 30.65
N ALA A 400 -18.89 -20.58 30.91
CA ALA A 400 -18.29 -20.25 32.19
C ALA A 400 -19.38 -19.97 33.24
N PRO A 401 -19.12 -20.26 34.52
CA PRO A 401 -20.12 -20.11 35.57
C PRO A 401 -20.50 -18.64 35.75
N SER A 402 -21.80 -18.35 35.84
CA SER A 402 -22.27 -16.97 36.09
C SER A 402 -21.89 -16.49 37.49
N PHE A 403 -21.60 -15.20 37.59
CA PHE A 403 -21.46 -14.56 38.89
C PHE A 403 -22.83 -14.41 39.58
N SER A 404 -22.94 -14.95 40.81
CA SER A 404 -24.13 -14.83 41.65
C SER A 404 -23.73 -14.86 43.14
N THR A 405 -24.55 -14.26 43.99
CA THR A 405 -24.37 -14.28 45.45
C THR A 405 -24.88 -15.56 46.12
N ASP A 406 -25.53 -16.45 45.36
CA ASP A 406 -26.16 -17.69 45.83
C ASP A 406 -25.32 -18.92 45.41
N THR A 407 -25.27 -19.95 46.25
CA THR A 407 -24.45 -21.16 46.02
C THR A 407 -25.12 -22.19 45.10
N ASP A 408 -26.45 -22.12 44.95
CA ASP A 408 -27.25 -23.07 44.16
C ASP A 408 -27.64 -22.50 42.78
N LEU A 409 -26.65 -22.30 41.91
CA LEU A 409 -26.89 -21.85 40.55
C LEU A 409 -27.24 -23.02 39.63
N THR A 410 -28.30 -22.89 38.84
CA THR A 410 -28.69 -23.86 37.81
C THR A 410 -28.88 -23.18 36.47
N TYR A 411 -28.75 -23.91 35.37
CA TYR A 411 -28.92 -23.37 34.03
C TYR A 411 -30.12 -24.01 33.32
N ASN A 412 -30.89 -23.16 32.64
CA ASN A 412 -31.96 -23.55 31.73
C ASN A 412 -31.52 -23.27 30.29
N ILE A 413 -31.77 -24.22 29.39
CA ILE A 413 -31.46 -24.10 27.97
C ILE A 413 -32.72 -24.34 27.17
N ARG A 414 -33.09 -23.34 26.38
CA ARG A 414 -34.21 -23.40 25.45
C ARG A 414 -33.66 -23.46 24.04
N TYR A 415 -34.11 -24.38 23.21
CA TYR A 415 -33.63 -24.49 21.82
C TYR A 415 -34.77 -24.69 20.84
N ARG A 416 -34.61 -24.13 19.64
CA ARG A 416 -35.58 -24.20 18.54
C ARG A 416 -34.89 -24.17 17.17
N LEU A 417 -35.59 -24.64 16.15
CA LEU A 417 -35.17 -24.46 14.75
C LEU A 417 -35.32 -23.00 14.35
N LYS A 418 -34.25 -22.37 13.86
CA LYS A 418 -34.23 -20.92 13.59
C LYS A 418 -35.07 -20.51 12.38
N HIS A 419 -35.21 -21.38 11.38
CA HIS A 419 -35.93 -21.06 10.13
C HIS A 419 -37.46 -21.23 10.24
N ASN A 420 -37.95 -21.87 11.30
CA ASN A 420 -39.38 -22.13 11.48
C ASN A 420 -39.89 -21.34 12.69
N GLU A 421 -40.61 -20.25 12.44
CA GLU A 421 -41.14 -19.37 13.50
C GLU A 421 -42.18 -20.07 14.39
N ASP A 422 -42.85 -21.10 13.87
CA ASP A 422 -43.83 -21.94 14.59
C ASP A 422 -43.18 -23.17 15.28
N ALA A 423 -41.85 -23.29 15.27
CA ALA A 423 -41.18 -24.43 15.89
C ALA A 423 -41.36 -24.43 17.43
N LYS A 424 -41.90 -25.54 17.96
CA LYS A 424 -42.00 -25.78 19.40
C LYS A 424 -40.63 -25.64 20.06
N THR A 425 -40.50 -24.67 20.97
CA THR A 425 -39.28 -24.47 21.75
C THR A 425 -39.14 -25.61 22.75
N ARG A 426 -38.05 -26.37 22.65
CA ARG A 426 -37.71 -27.44 23.61
C ARG A 426 -36.89 -26.84 24.74
N GLU A 427 -37.06 -27.32 25.97
CA GLU A 427 -36.38 -26.76 27.14
C GLU A 427 -35.78 -27.85 28.03
N LEU A 428 -34.53 -27.63 28.44
CA LEU A 428 -33.83 -28.39 29.46
C LEU A 428 -33.67 -27.48 30.68
N ARG A 429 -34.13 -27.90 31.86
CA ARG A 429 -34.08 -27.10 33.09
C ARG A 429 -33.21 -27.75 34.16
N GLY A 430 -32.59 -26.92 35.02
CA GLY A 430 -31.96 -27.40 36.25
C GLY A 430 -30.55 -28.00 36.08
N ILE A 431 -29.80 -27.59 35.07
CA ILE A 431 -28.44 -28.09 34.82
C ILE A 431 -27.48 -27.50 35.87
N LYS A 432 -26.85 -28.32 36.69
CA LYS A 432 -25.87 -27.89 37.74
C LYS A 432 -24.42 -27.84 37.26
N GLY A 433 -24.16 -28.28 36.03
CA GLY A 433 -22.83 -28.25 35.40
C GLY A 433 -22.65 -27.06 34.45
N ASN A 434 -21.43 -26.91 33.97
CA ASN A 434 -21.02 -25.89 33.00
C ASN A 434 -20.98 -26.40 31.55
N THR A 435 -21.33 -27.67 31.37
CA THR A 435 -21.39 -28.33 30.07
C THR A 435 -22.65 -29.19 29.98
N VAL A 436 -23.20 -29.31 28.77
CA VAL A 436 -24.35 -30.17 28.50
C VAL A 436 -24.29 -30.68 27.07
N GLU A 437 -24.73 -31.91 26.87
CA GLU A 437 -24.90 -32.49 25.55
C GLU A 437 -26.40 -32.65 25.26
N ILE A 438 -26.87 -31.92 24.25
CA ILE A 438 -28.27 -31.94 23.81
C ILE A 438 -28.38 -33.01 22.75
N MET A 439 -29.17 -34.05 23.04
CA MET A 439 -29.38 -35.21 22.16
C MET A 439 -30.70 -35.08 21.39
N SER A 440 -30.87 -35.90 20.34
CA SER A 440 -32.08 -35.97 19.50
C SER A 440 -32.39 -34.66 18.75
N VAL A 441 -31.32 -34.05 18.23
CA VAL A 441 -31.37 -32.86 17.37
C VAL A 441 -31.50 -33.30 15.91
N ASP A 442 -32.25 -32.57 15.09
CA ASP A 442 -32.41 -32.87 13.66
C ASP A 442 -31.10 -32.55 12.92
N SER A 443 -30.70 -33.41 12.00
CA SER A 443 -29.48 -33.23 11.20
C SER A 443 -29.62 -32.16 10.13
N CYS A 444 -28.50 -31.57 9.69
CA CYS A 444 -28.46 -30.56 8.63
C CYS A 444 -29.43 -29.39 8.87
N SER A 445 -29.61 -29.00 10.12
CA SER A 445 -30.62 -28.03 10.56
C SER A 445 -29.98 -26.95 11.43
N LEU A 446 -30.49 -25.71 11.31
CA LEU A 446 -29.99 -24.56 12.06
C LEU A 446 -30.77 -24.39 13.36
N TYR A 447 -30.08 -24.53 14.49
CA TYR A 447 -30.66 -24.35 15.82
C TYR A 447 -30.22 -23.04 16.46
N GLU A 448 -31.14 -22.43 17.19
CA GLU A 448 -30.90 -21.33 18.13
C GLU A 448 -31.01 -21.88 19.54
N PHE A 449 -29.95 -21.76 20.33
CA PHE A 449 -29.87 -22.15 21.73
C PHE A 449 -29.86 -20.90 22.60
N ARG A 450 -30.73 -20.88 23.61
CA ARG A 450 -30.89 -19.81 24.58
C ARG A 450 -30.51 -20.35 25.96
N ILE A 451 -29.41 -19.85 26.51
CA ILE A 451 -28.90 -20.25 27.83
C ILE A 451 -29.25 -19.16 28.84
N THR A 452 -29.80 -19.56 29.99
CA THR A 452 -30.15 -18.68 31.11
C THR A 452 -29.72 -19.31 32.42
N ALA A 453 -28.96 -18.60 33.23
CA ALA A 453 -28.70 -18.94 34.63
C ALA A 453 -29.92 -18.64 35.51
N VAL A 454 -30.18 -19.50 36.49
CA VAL A 454 -31.33 -19.49 37.39
C VAL A 454 -30.84 -19.63 38.82
N SER A 455 -31.22 -18.68 39.66
CA SER A 455 -31.03 -18.71 41.11
C SER A 455 -32.39 -18.49 41.79
N LYS A 456 -32.44 -18.61 43.13
CA LYS A 456 -33.62 -18.32 43.96
C LYS A 456 -34.24 -16.94 43.70
N PHE A 457 -33.47 -16.00 43.13
CA PHE A 457 -33.91 -14.62 42.87
C PHE A 457 -34.40 -14.36 41.44
N GLY A 458 -34.32 -15.33 40.52
CA GLY A 458 -34.88 -15.24 39.17
C GLY A 458 -33.96 -15.76 38.05
N GLU A 459 -34.43 -15.65 36.80
CA GLU A 459 -33.65 -15.96 35.60
C GLU A 459 -32.80 -14.75 35.17
N SER A 460 -31.56 -15.02 34.78
CA SER A 460 -30.65 -14.07 34.14
C SER A 460 -31.13 -13.66 32.73
N LYS A 461 -30.47 -12.65 32.16
CA LYS A 461 -30.62 -12.31 30.74
C LYS A 461 -30.17 -13.50 29.86
N PRO A 462 -30.88 -13.81 28.77
CA PRO A 462 -30.50 -14.92 27.90
C PRO A 462 -29.28 -14.63 27.05
N VAL A 463 -28.43 -15.65 26.89
CA VAL A 463 -27.36 -15.69 25.88
C VAL A 463 -27.80 -16.58 24.74
N TYR A 464 -27.64 -16.11 23.49
CA TYR A 464 -28.07 -16.81 22.29
C TYR A 464 -26.85 -17.38 21.53
N LEU A 465 -26.90 -18.67 21.19
CA LEU A 465 -25.95 -19.34 20.32
C LEU A 465 -26.69 -19.90 19.10
N VAL A 466 -26.05 -19.87 17.93
CA VAL A 466 -26.64 -20.40 16.69
C VAL A 466 -25.66 -21.40 16.07
N GLN A 467 -26.13 -22.60 15.76
CA GLN A 467 -25.27 -23.68 15.25
C GLN A 467 -26.00 -24.56 14.23
N TYR A 468 -25.29 -24.95 13.17
CA TYR A 468 -25.73 -25.96 12.21
C TYR A 468 -25.34 -27.36 12.67
N THR A 469 -26.29 -28.30 12.65
CA THR A 469 -26.01 -29.72 12.87
C THR A 469 -25.45 -30.40 11.62
N GLU A 470 -24.62 -31.42 11.83
CA GLU A 470 -23.97 -32.14 10.73
C GLU A 470 -24.97 -33.09 10.00
N PRO A 471 -24.74 -33.44 8.73
CA PRO A 471 -25.53 -34.46 8.04
C PRO A 471 -25.37 -35.87 8.64
N GLN A 472 -26.43 -36.70 8.68
CA GLN A 472 -26.36 -38.05 9.27
C GLN A 472 -25.46 -39.03 8.50
N LEU A 473 -25.25 -38.76 7.21
CA LEU A 473 -24.50 -39.62 6.30
C LEU A 473 -23.03 -39.22 6.20
N SER A 474 -22.63 -38.04 6.72
CA SER A 474 -21.22 -37.61 6.70
C SER A 474 -20.42 -38.27 7.83
N PRO A 475 -19.09 -38.43 7.66
CA PRO A 475 -18.20 -38.80 8.77
C PRO A 475 -18.33 -37.81 9.93
N GLN A 476 -18.29 -38.32 11.15
CA GLN A 476 -18.47 -37.52 12.38
C GLN A 476 -17.16 -37.35 13.13
N HIS A 477 -17.10 -36.31 13.96
CA HIS A 477 -15.99 -36.08 14.90
C HIS A 477 -14.63 -36.15 14.21
N ILE A 478 -14.51 -35.45 13.08
CA ILE A 478 -13.22 -35.32 12.41
C ILE A 478 -12.27 -34.53 13.31
N LEU A 479 -11.14 -35.14 13.65
CA LEU A 479 -10.10 -34.58 14.51
C LEU A 479 -8.78 -34.62 13.79
N ALA A 480 -7.94 -33.64 14.10
CA ALA A 480 -6.60 -33.58 13.58
C ALA A 480 -5.57 -33.47 14.70
N THR A 481 -4.66 -34.43 14.71
CA THR A 481 -3.56 -34.56 15.66
C THR A 481 -2.27 -34.21 14.93
N LYS A 482 -1.53 -33.23 15.43
CA LYS A 482 -0.19 -32.93 14.93
C LYS A 482 0.76 -33.97 15.50
N LEU A 483 1.42 -34.76 14.65
CA LEU A 483 2.44 -35.72 15.09
C LEU A 483 3.82 -35.04 15.16
N ASN A 484 4.18 -34.31 14.11
CA ASN A 484 5.42 -33.52 14.00
C ASN A 484 5.10 -32.15 13.36
N ALA A 485 6.09 -31.26 13.27
CA ALA A 485 5.92 -29.91 12.72
C ALA A 485 5.39 -29.86 11.28
N ASN A 486 5.65 -30.90 10.46
CA ASN A 486 5.19 -31.05 9.08
C ASN A 486 4.30 -32.27 8.85
N THR A 487 3.85 -32.99 9.90
CA THR A 487 3.03 -34.19 9.73
C THR A 487 1.75 -34.11 10.53
N ILE A 488 0.61 -34.13 9.84
CA ILE A 488 -0.72 -34.09 10.45
C ILE A 488 -1.39 -35.45 10.26
N GLU A 489 -1.96 -35.97 11.32
CA GLU A 489 -2.82 -37.13 11.33
C GLU A 489 -4.28 -36.69 11.43
N LEU A 490 -5.13 -37.23 10.57
CA LEU A 490 -6.57 -37.06 10.66
C LEU A 490 -7.23 -38.36 11.11
N THR A 491 -8.18 -38.24 12.03
CA THR A 491 -9.03 -39.33 12.52
C THR A 491 -10.50 -38.91 12.46
N TRP A 492 -11.39 -39.86 12.17
CA TRP A 492 -12.83 -39.60 12.17
C TRP A 492 -13.64 -40.85 12.55
N GLU A 493 -14.88 -40.61 12.98
CA GLU A 493 -15.86 -41.65 13.24
C GLU A 493 -16.73 -41.93 12.00
N PRO A 494 -17.23 -43.17 11.84
CA PRO A 494 -18.09 -43.52 10.72
C PRO A 494 -19.42 -42.74 10.78
N PRO A 495 -20.11 -42.57 9.62
CA PRO A 495 -21.42 -41.96 9.58
C PRO A 495 -22.42 -42.65 10.52
N TYR A 496 -23.26 -41.86 11.18
CA TYR A 496 -24.27 -42.37 12.10
C TYR A 496 -25.30 -43.26 11.41
N LYS A 497 -25.70 -42.91 10.18
CA LYS A 497 -26.58 -43.73 9.34
C LYS A 497 -25.77 -44.44 8.25
N LYS A 498 -26.06 -45.72 7.98
CA LYS A 498 -25.34 -46.57 7.02
C LYS A 498 -23.86 -46.88 7.36
N SER A 499 -23.51 -46.95 8.64
CA SER A 499 -22.14 -47.25 9.11
C SER A 499 -21.54 -48.56 8.54
N HIS A 500 -22.33 -49.63 8.49
CA HIS A 500 -21.91 -50.96 7.98
C HIS A 500 -21.83 -51.05 6.43
N GLU A 501 -22.30 -50.02 5.74
CA GLU A 501 -22.32 -49.94 4.27
C GLU A 501 -21.18 -49.07 3.71
N VAL A 502 -20.28 -48.55 4.55
CA VAL A 502 -19.14 -47.76 4.07
C VAL A 502 -18.09 -48.67 3.43
N LYS A 503 -17.70 -48.36 2.19
CA LYS A 503 -16.66 -49.06 1.43
C LYS A 503 -15.27 -48.44 1.67
N ASN A 504 -15.17 -47.13 1.54
CA ASN A 504 -13.97 -46.35 1.83
C ASN A 504 -14.32 -44.87 2.06
N TYR A 505 -13.34 -44.07 2.45
CA TYR A 505 -13.49 -42.63 2.64
C TYR A 505 -12.69 -41.88 1.58
N ILE A 506 -13.08 -40.64 1.30
CA ILE A 506 -12.30 -39.70 0.48
C ILE A 506 -12.08 -38.44 1.31
N VAL A 507 -10.82 -38.13 1.56
CA VAL A 507 -10.40 -36.90 2.23
C VAL A 507 -10.03 -35.86 1.19
N TYR A 508 -10.61 -34.68 1.33
CA TYR A 508 -10.33 -33.49 0.54
C TYR A 508 -9.42 -32.58 1.34
N PHE A 509 -8.38 -32.04 0.71
CA PHE A 509 -7.55 -31.02 1.35
C PHE A 509 -7.11 -29.92 0.37
N THR A 510 -6.85 -28.73 0.91
CA THR A 510 -6.39 -27.57 0.14
C THR A 510 -5.51 -26.64 0.98
N GLU A 511 -4.57 -25.99 0.30
CA GLU A 511 -3.75 -24.88 0.82
C GLU A 511 -4.44 -23.52 0.67
N ASN A 512 -5.46 -23.45 -0.18
CA ASN A 512 -6.14 -22.20 -0.55
C ASN A 512 -7.59 -22.21 -0.02
N PRO A 513 -7.93 -21.34 0.95
CA PRO A 513 -9.27 -21.30 1.55
C PRO A 513 -10.36 -20.80 0.60
N ASN A 514 -9.97 -20.09 -0.47
CA ASN A 514 -10.87 -19.56 -1.49
C ASN A 514 -11.04 -20.49 -2.71
N ALA A 515 -10.33 -21.63 -2.75
CA ALA A 515 -10.42 -22.59 -3.84
C ALA A 515 -11.75 -23.33 -3.79
N SER A 516 -12.36 -23.55 -4.96
CA SER A 516 -13.60 -24.31 -5.06
C SER A 516 -13.37 -25.78 -4.74
N LEU A 517 -14.36 -26.49 -4.17
CA LEU A 517 -14.24 -27.90 -3.78
C LEU A 517 -13.76 -28.83 -4.93
N SER A 518 -13.96 -28.42 -6.18
CA SER A 518 -13.49 -29.16 -7.37
C SER A 518 -11.97 -29.16 -7.52
N GLU A 519 -11.31 -28.10 -7.03
CA GLU A 519 -9.86 -27.87 -7.09
C GLU A 519 -9.13 -28.48 -5.89
N TRP A 520 -9.85 -29.00 -4.89
CA TRP A 520 -9.24 -29.63 -3.72
C TRP A 520 -8.65 -30.98 -4.09
N GLU A 521 -7.48 -31.28 -3.52
CA GLU A 521 -6.83 -32.57 -3.68
C GLU A 521 -7.63 -33.66 -2.94
N LYS A 522 -7.71 -34.86 -3.53
CA LYS A 522 -8.61 -35.93 -3.07
C LYS A 522 -7.81 -37.21 -2.85
N ILE A 523 -7.87 -37.74 -1.64
CA ILE A 523 -7.18 -38.97 -1.27
C ILE A 523 -8.20 -40.03 -0.85
N PRO A 524 -8.26 -41.19 -1.53
CA PRO A 524 -9.04 -42.32 -1.07
C PRO A 524 -8.35 -43.00 0.12
N VAL A 525 -9.10 -43.25 1.19
CA VAL A 525 -8.61 -43.83 2.45
C VAL A 525 -9.46 -45.03 2.81
N ASN A 526 -8.83 -46.20 2.96
CA ASN A 526 -9.52 -47.47 3.27
C ASN A 526 -9.62 -47.74 4.78
N GLY A 527 -9.73 -46.70 5.59
CA GLY A 527 -9.74 -46.76 7.04
C GLY A 527 -10.30 -45.48 7.67
N ARG A 528 -10.19 -45.36 9.00
CA ARG A 528 -10.69 -44.21 9.78
C ARG A 528 -9.61 -43.18 10.14
N ARG A 529 -8.39 -43.42 9.64
CA ARG A 529 -7.20 -42.65 9.95
C ARG A 529 -6.35 -42.49 8.70
N VAL A 530 -5.79 -41.29 8.52
CA VAL A 530 -4.82 -40.99 7.46
C VAL A 530 -3.76 -40.06 8.00
N VAL A 531 -2.51 -40.25 7.56
CA VAL A 531 -1.39 -39.38 7.91
C VAL A 531 -0.95 -38.64 6.66
N PHE A 532 -0.79 -37.32 6.78
CA PHE A 532 -0.26 -36.44 5.77
C PHE A 532 1.19 -36.10 6.11
N PRO A 533 2.18 -36.81 5.54
CA PRO A 533 3.58 -36.46 5.69
C PRO A 533 3.96 -35.24 4.83
N ASP A 534 5.04 -34.57 5.21
CA ASP A 534 5.72 -33.52 4.42
C ASP A 534 4.85 -32.30 4.01
N LEU A 535 3.99 -31.84 4.92
CA LEU A 535 3.26 -30.59 4.75
C LEU A 535 4.18 -29.38 4.87
N ARG A 536 3.85 -28.27 4.19
CA ARG A 536 4.62 -27.03 4.30
C ARG A 536 4.58 -26.50 5.72
N PHE A 537 5.71 -26.02 6.22
CA PHE A 537 5.81 -25.39 7.54
C PHE A 537 5.13 -24.02 7.57
N ASP A 538 4.63 -23.63 8.75
CA ASP A 538 3.93 -22.35 9.00
C ASP A 538 2.79 -22.03 8.02
N TRP A 539 2.11 -23.05 7.49
CA TRP A 539 1.10 -22.92 6.45
C TRP A 539 -0.28 -23.41 6.93
N PHE A 540 -1.34 -22.87 6.32
CA PHE A 540 -2.71 -23.23 6.65
C PHE A 540 -3.23 -24.29 5.69
N TYR A 541 -3.78 -25.36 6.24
CA TYR A 541 -4.43 -26.43 5.51
C TYR A 541 -5.89 -26.58 5.94
N MET A 542 -6.75 -26.81 4.96
CA MET A 542 -8.15 -27.17 5.19
C MET A 542 -8.37 -28.63 4.84
N PHE A 543 -9.06 -29.36 5.71
CA PHE A 543 -9.39 -30.78 5.51
C PHE A 543 -10.90 -31.02 5.64
N SER A 544 -11.46 -31.89 4.80
CA SER A 544 -12.84 -32.39 4.94
C SER A 544 -12.94 -33.81 4.39
N ALA A 545 -13.82 -34.63 4.95
CA ALA A 545 -13.96 -36.04 4.56
C ALA A 545 -15.36 -36.36 4.05
N THR A 546 -15.43 -37.37 3.16
CA THR A 546 -16.69 -37.99 2.71
C THR A 546 -16.58 -39.50 2.83
N ALA A 547 -17.69 -40.16 3.12
CA ALA A 547 -17.82 -41.60 3.06
C ALA A 547 -18.34 -42.02 1.68
N VAL A 548 -17.82 -43.12 1.15
CA VAL A 548 -18.32 -43.79 -0.05
C VAL A 548 -18.98 -45.08 0.37
N PHE A 549 -20.27 -45.23 0.08
CA PHE A 549 -21.03 -46.43 0.42
C PHE A 549 -20.78 -47.56 -0.60
N LYS A 550 -21.14 -48.79 -0.24
CA LYS A 550 -21.04 -49.99 -1.10
C LYS A 550 -21.80 -49.82 -2.42
N ASP A 551 -22.86 -49.02 -2.41
CA ASP A 551 -23.67 -48.64 -3.58
C ASP A 551 -22.97 -47.63 -4.52
N GLY A 552 -21.74 -47.20 -4.20
CA GLY A 552 -20.97 -46.21 -4.96
C GLY A 552 -21.38 -44.76 -4.73
N GLN A 553 -22.46 -44.50 -3.99
CA GLN A 553 -22.90 -43.16 -3.61
C GLN A 553 -21.95 -42.53 -2.57
N ARG A 554 -21.73 -41.22 -2.68
CA ARG A 554 -20.91 -40.43 -1.76
C ARG A 554 -21.78 -39.70 -0.75
N SER A 555 -21.32 -39.63 0.49
CA SER A 555 -21.95 -38.81 1.52
C SER A 555 -21.74 -37.31 1.28
N PRO A 556 -22.52 -36.45 1.94
CA PRO A 556 -22.16 -35.05 2.16
C PRO A 556 -20.77 -34.92 2.82
N LEU A 557 -20.13 -33.77 2.63
CA LEU A 557 -18.87 -33.42 3.28
C LEU A 557 -19.05 -33.31 4.79
N SER A 558 -18.04 -33.75 5.55
CA SER A 558 -17.90 -33.42 6.96
C SER A 558 -17.59 -31.94 7.15
N ARG A 559 -17.70 -31.45 8.39
CA ARG A 559 -17.17 -30.15 8.78
C ARG A 559 -15.72 -29.98 8.30
N ALA A 560 -15.40 -28.79 7.81
CA ALA A 560 -14.04 -28.44 7.41
C ALA A 560 -13.19 -28.15 8.65
N LEU A 561 -12.04 -28.81 8.75
CA LEU A 561 -11.02 -28.53 9.75
C LEU A 561 -9.99 -27.57 9.17
N PHE A 562 -9.66 -26.54 9.95
CA PHE A 562 -8.63 -25.56 9.63
C PHE A 562 -7.47 -25.78 10.58
N ILE A 563 -6.29 -26.06 10.05
CA ILE A 563 -5.10 -26.36 10.86
C ILE A 563 -3.90 -25.63 10.28
N LYS A 564 -3.11 -25.04 11.17
CA LYS A 564 -1.82 -24.45 10.84
C LYS A 564 -0.69 -25.41 11.21
N THR A 565 0.22 -25.69 10.30
CA THR A 565 1.48 -26.40 10.60
C THR A 565 2.41 -25.52 11.41
N ASP A 566 3.35 -26.13 12.13
CA ASP A 566 4.24 -25.39 13.03
C ASP A 566 5.41 -24.78 12.25
N LYS A 567 6.04 -23.75 12.83
CA LYS A 567 7.26 -23.15 12.28
C LYS A 567 8.43 -24.10 12.46
N ILE A 568 9.39 -24.06 11.54
CA ILE A 568 10.68 -24.72 11.74
C ILE A 568 11.41 -23.97 12.87
N GLU A 569 11.53 -24.60 14.03
CA GLU A 569 12.38 -24.09 15.11
C GLU A 569 13.78 -24.69 15.01
N PHE A 570 14.73 -23.90 14.50
CA PHE A 570 16.15 -24.27 14.57
C PHE A 570 16.64 -24.09 16.00
N HIS A 571 16.77 -25.19 16.76
CA HIS A 571 17.42 -25.16 18.07
C HIS A 571 18.93 -24.84 17.89
N LYS A 572 19.31 -23.62 18.28
CA LYS A 572 20.67 -23.06 18.16
C LYS A 572 21.80 -23.93 18.72
N HIS A 573 21.50 -24.89 19.59
CA HIS A 573 22.49 -25.74 20.25
C HIS A 573 22.71 -27.12 19.60
N CYS A 574 22.00 -27.44 18.52
CA CYS A 574 22.13 -28.73 17.81
C CYS A 574 22.69 -28.59 16.40
N VAL A 575 23.52 -27.57 16.13
CA VAL A 575 24.28 -27.49 14.87
C VAL A 575 25.61 -28.22 15.05
N GLY A 576 25.52 -29.55 15.22
CA GLY A 576 26.66 -30.43 14.99
C GLY A 576 26.83 -30.62 13.48
N GLN A 577 28.07 -30.53 13.00
CA GLN A 577 28.47 -30.68 11.60
C GLN A 577 27.70 -31.81 10.90
N SER A 578 26.68 -31.45 10.11
CA SER A 578 26.00 -32.38 9.23
C SER A 578 26.48 -32.13 7.81
N ARG A 579 26.83 -33.21 7.11
CA ARG A 579 27.21 -33.31 5.68
C ARG A 579 26.25 -32.61 4.70
N THR A 580 25.17 -32.01 5.17
CA THR A 580 24.17 -31.29 4.39
C THR A 580 24.72 -30.05 3.69
N ILE A 581 25.74 -29.40 4.25
CA ILE A 581 26.35 -28.21 3.62
C ILE A 581 27.16 -28.62 2.38
N GLU A 582 27.91 -29.72 2.43
CA GLU A 582 28.63 -30.26 1.26
C GLU A 582 27.66 -30.72 0.15
N VAL A 583 26.49 -31.25 0.54
CA VAL A 583 25.46 -31.65 -0.44
C VAL A 583 24.79 -30.43 -1.07
N MET A 584 24.51 -29.36 -0.32
CA MET A 584 23.95 -28.11 -0.88
C MET A 584 24.92 -27.40 -1.82
N ASP A 585 26.22 -27.40 -1.52
CA ASP A 585 27.23 -26.86 -2.44
C ASP A 585 27.34 -27.71 -3.73
N SER A 586 27.21 -29.04 -3.63
CA SER A 586 27.23 -29.92 -4.82
C SER A 586 26.00 -29.78 -5.73
N ILE A 587 24.86 -29.34 -5.18
CA ILE A 587 23.59 -29.15 -5.92
C ILE A 587 23.58 -27.80 -6.65
N CYS A 588 24.24 -26.78 -6.11
CA CYS A 588 24.36 -25.47 -6.77
C CYS A 588 25.27 -25.50 -8.01
N GLU A 589 26.18 -26.48 -8.14
CA GLU A 589 27.14 -26.55 -9.25
C GLU A 589 26.62 -27.31 -10.50
N LYS A 590 25.42 -27.89 -10.49
CA LYS A 590 24.89 -28.63 -11.64
C LYS A 590 23.49 -28.18 -12.05
N GLU A 591 23.40 -27.05 -12.74
CA GLU A 591 22.40 -26.87 -13.79
C GLU A 591 22.97 -27.40 -15.10
N GLU A 592 22.42 -28.52 -15.59
CA GLU A 592 22.01 -28.73 -17.00
C GLU A 592 21.69 -30.22 -17.22
N ASN A 593 20.45 -30.48 -17.61
CA ASN A 593 19.85 -31.78 -17.98
C ASN A 593 19.54 -32.74 -16.83
N GLU A 594 18.28 -32.77 -16.40
CA GLU A 594 17.66 -34.05 -16.05
C GLU A 594 16.12 -34.00 -16.17
N THR A 595 15.62 -34.67 -17.21
CA THR A 595 14.23 -35.15 -17.30
C THR A 595 14.05 -36.31 -16.32
N THR A 596 13.91 -36.04 -15.02
CA THR A 596 13.56 -37.04 -14.02
C THR A 596 12.05 -37.03 -13.80
N ALA A 597 11.39 -38.14 -14.14
CA ALA A 597 9.96 -38.30 -13.89
C ALA A 597 9.71 -38.27 -12.38
N LEU A 598 8.90 -37.30 -11.92
CA LEU A 598 8.44 -37.22 -10.54
C LEU A 598 7.78 -38.56 -10.15
N LEU A 599 8.40 -39.29 -9.22
CA LEU A 599 7.84 -40.48 -8.60
C LEU A 599 6.43 -40.16 -8.06
N LYS A 600 5.46 -41.00 -8.42
CA LYS A 600 4.07 -40.91 -7.96
C LYS A 600 4.06 -40.98 -6.42
N ARG A 601 3.40 -40.01 -5.78
CA ARG A 601 3.22 -39.96 -4.32
C ARG A 601 2.37 -41.13 -3.85
N ASP A 602 2.98 -42.11 -3.18
CA ASP A 602 2.25 -43.21 -2.53
C ASP A 602 1.89 -42.83 -1.10
N TYR A 603 0.58 -42.68 -0.84
CA TYR A 603 0.03 -42.38 0.47
C TYR A 603 -0.26 -43.69 1.21
N ALA A 604 0.33 -43.89 2.39
CA ALA A 604 0.09 -45.07 3.20
C ALA A 604 -1.23 -44.95 3.98
N SER A 605 -2.27 -45.68 3.53
CA SER A 605 -3.49 -45.91 4.33
C SER A 605 -3.33 -47.20 5.13
N PHE A 606 -3.45 -47.13 6.45
CA PHE A 606 -3.41 -48.31 7.31
C PHE A 606 -4.84 -48.87 7.45
N ALA A 607 -5.05 -50.08 6.94
CA ALA A 607 -6.18 -50.90 7.33
C ALA A 607 -5.90 -51.48 8.72
N VAL A 608 -6.89 -51.51 9.60
CA VAL A 608 -6.89 -52.42 10.75
C VAL A 608 -7.54 -53.71 10.31
#